data_AF-F0GCH3-F1
#
_entry.id   AF-F0GCH3-F1
#
_cell.length_a   1.000
_cell.length_b   1.000
_cell.length_c   1.000
_cell.angle_alpha   90.00
_cell.angle_beta   90.00
_cell.angle_gamma   90.00
#
_symmetry.space_group_name_H-M   'P 1'
#
loop_
_entity.id
_entity.type
_entity.pdbx_description
1 polymer ?
#
loop_
_entity_poly.entity_id
_entity_poly.type
_entity_poly.pdbx_seq_one_letter_code
_entity_poly.pdbx_strand_id
1 'polypeptide(L)'
;MYDAADRFDGAFALFVSADGNAQDELEDIVRTVRGRRAQMMVNGRPMLSAYALGGLEGARAQSLLERAQRLGVYFVPHLFPHTGEREIDANAAADIVERIGPADGYFYFGAAGAPSLLARSTRALATALRDAGKAFMAPVTPYYRGLPQGTNYRAFETDGFAGMAEEWRAAIESRATWVQIVTWNDWAESTYVAPTGGARQAAVYHARFGPILSHEGYLRASRHYIRWFKTGSPPPVLHDELFYFYRLFPAASACAPPRMPQGTLLDRIFVCVLLAHPAQLTVRQDGRADHRLLPAGISFVDVPSLPGQPRFTIVRNGRIVLDRTGELAITERDFSSRYGYYSGWASGAPSR
;
A
#
# COMPACT_ATOMS: atom_id res chain seq x y z
N MET A 1 -14.69 -11.97 13.38
CA MET A 1 -14.49 -11.26 12.09
C MET A 1 -15.57 -11.63 11.08
N TYR A 2 -15.79 -12.91 10.76
CA TYR A 2 -16.87 -13.35 9.88
C TYR A 2 -18.26 -12.83 10.30
N ASP A 3 -18.63 -12.96 11.57
CA ASP A 3 -19.92 -12.43 12.05
C ASP A 3 -20.06 -10.90 11.91
N ALA A 4 -18.94 -10.16 11.87
CA ALA A 4 -18.95 -8.73 11.62
C ALA A 4 -19.09 -8.44 10.12
N ALA A 5 -18.40 -9.21 9.26
CA ALA A 5 -18.54 -9.13 7.81
C ALA A 5 -19.96 -9.50 7.34
N ASP A 6 -20.60 -10.47 8.00
CA ASP A 6 -21.98 -10.87 7.70
C ASP A 6 -22.99 -9.72 7.91
N ARG A 7 -22.68 -8.74 8.78
CA ARG A 7 -23.50 -7.52 8.99
C ARG A 7 -23.42 -6.53 7.82
N PHE A 8 -22.51 -6.73 6.87
CA PHE A 8 -22.44 -5.94 5.64
C PHE A 8 -23.24 -6.58 4.49
N ASP A 9 -24.11 -7.55 4.79
CA ASP A 9 -25.05 -8.17 3.84
C ASP A 9 -24.40 -8.70 2.55
N GLY A 10 -23.17 -9.19 2.64
CA GLY A 10 -22.41 -9.72 1.50
C GLY A 10 -21.66 -8.66 0.69
N ALA A 11 -21.69 -7.39 1.10
CA ALA A 11 -20.85 -6.34 0.51
C ALA A 11 -19.36 -6.46 0.88
N PHE A 12 -19.04 -7.31 1.87
CA PHE A 12 -17.68 -7.57 2.31
C PHE A 12 -17.43 -9.08 2.38
N ALA A 13 -16.38 -9.54 1.69
CA ALA A 13 -15.93 -10.92 1.72
C ALA A 13 -14.57 -11.03 2.43
N LEU A 14 -14.32 -12.18 3.04
CA LEU A 14 -13.11 -12.52 3.77
C LEU A 14 -12.51 -13.79 3.19
N PHE A 15 -11.19 -13.88 3.22
CA PHE A 15 -10.46 -15.14 3.11
C PHE A 15 -9.33 -15.15 4.14
N VAL A 16 -8.80 -16.34 4.40
CA VAL A 16 -7.68 -16.49 5.34
C VAL A 16 -6.38 -16.60 4.56
N SER A 17 -5.40 -15.77 4.93
CA SER A 17 -4.01 -15.90 4.51
C SER A 17 -3.19 -16.48 5.67
N ALA A 18 -2.84 -17.76 5.58
CA ALA A 18 -2.11 -18.45 6.65
C ALA A 18 -0.62 -18.08 6.63
N ASP A 19 -0.06 -17.74 7.79
CA ASP A 19 1.35 -17.39 7.96
C ASP A 19 2.00 -18.24 9.07
N GLY A 20 3.31 -18.46 8.98
CA GLY A 20 4.07 -19.27 9.91
C GLY A 20 3.43 -20.66 10.13
N ASN A 21 3.24 -21.02 11.40
CA ASN A 21 2.70 -22.33 11.77
C ASN A 21 1.21 -22.50 11.41
N ALA A 22 0.46 -21.43 11.16
CA ALA A 22 -0.95 -21.54 10.77
C ALA A 22 -1.14 -22.24 9.42
N GLN A 23 -0.09 -22.29 8.58
CA GLN A 23 -0.09 -23.05 7.35
C GLN A 23 -0.24 -24.57 7.58
N ASP A 24 0.09 -25.07 8.78
CA ASP A 24 -0.09 -26.49 9.10
C ASP A 24 -1.55 -26.85 9.43
N GLU A 25 -2.39 -25.83 9.62
CA GLU A 25 -3.79 -25.93 10.06
C GLU A 25 -4.79 -25.72 8.91
N LEU A 26 -4.37 -25.83 7.64
CA LEU A 26 -5.25 -25.60 6.47
C LEU A 26 -6.58 -26.36 6.54
N GLU A 27 -6.59 -27.59 7.06
CA GLU A 27 -7.82 -28.37 7.20
C GLU A 27 -8.78 -27.75 8.22
N ASP A 28 -8.27 -27.27 9.35
CA ASP A 28 -9.08 -26.61 10.37
C ASP A 28 -9.57 -25.23 9.90
N ILE A 29 -8.73 -24.48 9.18
CA ILE A 29 -9.11 -23.23 8.54
C ILE A 29 -10.27 -23.48 7.57
N VAL A 30 -10.14 -24.46 6.66
CA VAL A 30 -11.20 -24.81 5.70
C VAL A 30 -12.48 -25.25 6.41
N ARG A 31 -12.38 -26.04 7.47
CA ARG A 31 -13.52 -26.46 8.28
C ARG A 31 -14.22 -25.25 8.92
N THR A 32 -13.46 -24.30 9.43
CA THR A 32 -13.97 -23.11 10.14
C THR A 32 -14.67 -22.13 9.22
N VAL A 33 -14.16 -21.95 7.99
CA VAL A 33 -14.76 -21.03 7.02
C VAL A 33 -15.88 -21.65 6.18
N ARG A 34 -16.02 -22.98 6.21
CA ARG A 34 -17.05 -23.70 5.45
C ARG A 34 -18.45 -23.18 5.81
N GLY A 35 -19.21 -22.81 4.78
CA GLY A 35 -20.59 -22.33 4.94
C GLY A 35 -20.72 -20.92 5.52
N ARG A 36 -19.61 -20.22 5.81
CA ARG A 36 -19.67 -18.80 6.20
C ARG A 36 -20.10 -17.95 5.02
N ARG A 37 -21.15 -17.14 5.19
CA ARG A 37 -21.68 -16.27 4.12
C ARG A 37 -20.64 -15.29 3.62
N ALA A 38 -19.85 -14.69 4.51
CA ALA A 38 -18.77 -13.79 4.13
C ALA A 38 -17.49 -14.48 3.60
N GLN A 39 -17.41 -15.82 3.50
CA GLN A 39 -16.22 -16.46 2.90
C GLN A 39 -16.19 -16.17 1.40
N MET A 40 -15.06 -15.65 0.93
CA MET A 40 -14.82 -15.43 -0.49
C MET A 40 -14.79 -16.78 -1.21
N MET A 41 -15.67 -16.94 -2.19
CA MET A 41 -15.74 -18.13 -3.03
C MET A 41 -15.31 -17.76 -4.45
N VAL A 42 -14.46 -18.59 -5.06
CA VAL A 42 -14.03 -18.44 -6.46
C VAL A 42 -14.27 -19.76 -7.15
N ASN A 43 -15.04 -19.76 -8.24
CA ASN A 43 -15.45 -20.97 -8.96
C ASN A 43 -16.07 -22.05 -8.03
N GLY A 44 -16.86 -21.62 -7.03
CA GLY A 44 -17.49 -22.52 -6.06
C GLY A 44 -16.56 -23.09 -4.99
N ARG A 45 -15.27 -22.72 -4.99
CA ARG A 45 -14.25 -23.18 -4.01
C ARG A 45 -13.93 -22.04 -3.02
N PRO A 46 -13.70 -22.33 -1.72
CA PRO A 46 -13.30 -21.30 -0.76
C PRO A 46 -11.91 -20.79 -1.13
N MET A 47 -11.75 -19.48 -1.26
CA MET A 47 -10.45 -18.85 -1.49
C MET A 47 -9.64 -18.88 -0.19
N LEU A 48 -8.42 -19.42 -0.28
CA LEU A 48 -7.40 -19.32 0.76
C LEU A 48 -6.06 -18.87 0.15
N SER A 49 -5.21 -18.25 0.97
CA SER A 49 -3.81 -17.98 0.65
C SER A 49 -2.90 -18.40 1.79
N ALA A 50 -1.60 -18.38 1.55
CA ALA A 50 -0.60 -18.55 2.59
C ALA A 50 0.63 -17.71 2.26
N TYR A 51 1.10 -16.90 3.21
CA TYR A 51 2.33 -16.14 3.06
C TYR A 51 3.53 -17.04 3.35
N ALA A 52 4.60 -16.97 2.56
CA ALA A 52 5.83 -17.72 2.79
C ALA A 52 5.58 -19.24 2.90
N LEU A 53 4.88 -19.79 1.91
CA LEU A 53 4.41 -21.17 1.95
C LEU A 53 5.58 -22.16 2.15
N GLY A 54 5.54 -22.91 3.25
CA GLY A 54 6.58 -23.86 3.60
C GLY A 54 7.88 -23.22 4.14
N GLY A 55 7.85 -21.94 4.53
CA GLY A 55 8.98 -21.18 5.06
C GLY A 55 9.78 -20.45 3.98
N LEU A 56 10.88 -19.79 4.39
CA LEU A 56 11.75 -19.03 3.48
C LEU A 56 12.32 -19.88 2.33
N GLU A 57 12.71 -21.12 2.62
CA GLU A 57 13.25 -22.06 1.64
C GLU A 57 12.15 -22.87 0.93
N GLY A 58 10.88 -22.72 1.34
CA GLY A 58 9.77 -23.48 0.75
C GLY A 58 9.83 -24.99 0.96
N ALA A 59 10.56 -25.48 1.97
CA ALA A 59 10.81 -26.91 2.20
C ALA A 59 9.54 -27.78 2.31
N ARG A 60 8.40 -27.17 2.69
CA ARG A 60 7.10 -27.84 2.80
C ARG A 60 6.07 -27.35 1.77
N ALA A 61 6.48 -26.55 0.80
CA ALA A 61 5.56 -25.95 -0.17
C ALA A 61 4.75 -27.01 -0.92
N GLN A 62 5.41 -28.05 -1.44
CA GLN A 62 4.76 -29.10 -2.21
C GLN A 62 3.65 -29.82 -1.41
N SER A 63 3.94 -30.25 -0.17
CA SER A 63 2.97 -30.97 0.64
C SER A 63 1.77 -30.10 1.04
N LEU A 64 1.97 -28.79 1.23
CA LEU A 64 0.91 -27.83 1.49
C LEU A 64 0.07 -27.55 0.24
N LEU A 65 0.69 -27.47 -0.95
CA LEU A 65 -0.03 -27.37 -2.24
C LEU A 65 -0.92 -28.59 -2.48
N GLU A 66 -0.39 -29.79 -2.30
CA GLU A 66 -1.14 -31.05 -2.42
C GLU A 66 -2.29 -31.12 -1.39
N ARG A 67 -2.05 -30.64 -0.16
CA ARG A 67 -3.10 -30.55 0.87
C ARG A 67 -4.21 -29.56 0.46
N ALA A 68 -3.86 -28.37 -0.01
CA ALA A 68 -4.82 -27.38 -0.49
C ALA A 68 -5.68 -27.95 -1.64
N GLN A 69 -5.06 -28.66 -2.58
CA GLN A 69 -5.75 -29.32 -3.68
C GLN A 69 -6.74 -30.39 -3.17
N ARG A 70 -6.33 -31.27 -2.25
CA ARG A 70 -7.22 -32.28 -1.64
C ARG A 70 -8.39 -31.67 -0.87
N LEU A 71 -8.19 -30.51 -0.25
CA LEU A 71 -9.23 -29.78 0.46
C LEU A 71 -10.18 -29.01 -0.48
N GLY A 72 -9.86 -28.95 -1.78
CA GLY A 72 -10.69 -28.29 -2.79
C GLY A 72 -10.72 -26.76 -2.68
N VAL A 73 -9.71 -26.13 -2.08
CA VAL A 73 -9.67 -24.66 -1.89
C VAL A 73 -9.13 -23.94 -3.12
N TYR A 74 -9.68 -22.80 -3.52
CA TYR A 74 -9.06 -21.95 -4.56
C TYR A 74 -7.82 -21.30 -3.94
N PHE A 75 -6.63 -21.77 -4.30
CA PHE A 75 -5.41 -21.48 -3.56
C PHE A 75 -4.51 -20.51 -4.31
N VAL A 76 -4.19 -19.38 -3.66
CA VAL A 76 -3.29 -18.35 -4.18
C VAL A 76 -2.20 -18.11 -3.12
N PRO A 77 -1.13 -18.92 -3.07
CA PRO A 77 -0.05 -18.75 -2.10
C PRO A 77 0.97 -17.68 -2.50
N HIS A 78 1.82 -17.32 -1.55
CA HIS A 78 3.10 -16.66 -1.78
C HIS A 78 4.23 -17.64 -1.45
N LEU A 79 5.18 -17.76 -2.38
CA LEU A 79 6.45 -18.45 -2.22
C LEU A 79 7.56 -17.41 -2.31
N PHE A 80 8.58 -17.56 -1.47
CA PHE A 80 9.79 -16.77 -1.61
C PHE A 80 10.51 -17.15 -2.92
N PRO A 81 10.88 -16.16 -3.76
CA PRO A 81 11.74 -16.40 -4.90
C PRO A 81 13.10 -16.94 -4.43
N HIS A 82 13.72 -17.83 -5.19
CA HIS A 82 15.08 -18.31 -4.87
C HIS A 82 16.14 -17.20 -4.88
N THR A 83 15.86 -16.11 -5.60
CA THR A 83 16.68 -14.89 -5.62
C THR A 83 16.46 -13.98 -4.40
N GLY A 84 15.56 -14.38 -3.49
CA GLY A 84 14.95 -13.52 -2.47
C GLY A 84 13.95 -12.54 -3.10
N GLU A 85 13.23 -11.78 -2.27
CA GLU A 85 12.35 -10.69 -2.72
C GLU A 85 13.15 -9.44 -3.18
N ARG A 86 14.27 -9.64 -3.88
CA ARG A 86 14.84 -8.59 -4.73
C ARG A 86 13.88 -8.35 -5.90
N GLU A 87 14.29 -7.53 -6.87
CA GLU A 87 13.52 -7.40 -8.11
C GLU A 87 13.24 -8.79 -8.70
N ILE A 88 11.96 -9.13 -8.80
CA ILE A 88 11.48 -10.33 -9.50
C ILE A 88 11.48 -10.00 -10.99
N ASP A 89 12.44 -10.57 -11.71
CA ASP A 89 12.52 -10.47 -13.17
C ASP A 89 11.69 -11.58 -13.85
N ALA A 90 11.77 -11.67 -15.19
CA ALA A 90 11.04 -12.67 -15.96
C ALA A 90 11.44 -14.11 -15.62
N ASN A 91 12.71 -14.37 -15.30
CA ASN A 91 13.19 -15.71 -14.97
C ASN A 91 12.70 -16.14 -13.59
N ALA A 92 12.81 -15.24 -12.59
CA ALA A 92 12.28 -15.48 -11.26
C ALA A 92 10.74 -15.63 -11.27
N ALA A 93 10.03 -14.86 -12.11
CA ALA A 93 8.60 -15.02 -12.29
C ALA A 93 8.24 -16.40 -12.89
N ALA A 94 8.98 -16.86 -13.91
CA ALA A 94 8.77 -18.19 -14.49
C ALA A 94 9.04 -19.32 -13.48
N ASP A 95 10.11 -19.23 -12.69
CA ASP A 95 10.41 -20.15 -11.57
C ASP A 95 9.26 -20.22 -10.57
N ILE A 96 8.70 -19.07 -10.19
CA ILE A 96 7.54 -19.01 -9.28
C ILE A 96 6.33 -19.74 -9.90
N VAL A 97 6.04 -19.52 -11.18
CA VAL A 97 4.94 -20.18 -11.88
C VAL A 97 5.09 -21.70 -11.88
N GLU A 98 6.31 -22.20 -12.11
CA GLU A 98 6.60 -23.64 -12.05
C GLU A 98 6.40 -24.19 -10.63
N ARG A 99 6.95 -23.51 -9.62
CA ARG A 99 6.93 -23.97 -8.22
C ARG A 99 5.57 -23.94 -7.55
N ILE A 100 4.69 -23.00 -7.92
CA ILE A 100 3.31 -23.02 -7.43
C ILE A 100 2.47 -24.15 -8.04
N GLY A 101 2.95 -24.78 -9.13
CA GLY A 101 2.39 -25.99 -9.71
C GLY A 101 0.86 -25.95 -9.89
N PRO A 102 0.08 -26.77 -9.17
CA PRO A 102 -1.37 -26.84 -9.32
C PRO A 102 -2.15 -25.70 -8.66
N ALA A 103 -1.50 -24.76 -7.96
CA ALA A 103 -2.19 -23.62 -7.35
C ALA A 103 -2.91 -22.77 -8.41
N ASP A 104 -4.03 -22.17 -8.01
CA ASP A 104 -4.89 -21.39 -8.88
C ASP A 104 -4.30 -20.00 -9.19
N GLY A 105 -3.35 -19.53 -8.38
CA GLY A 105 -2.70 -18.24 -8.56
C GLY A 105 -1.47 -18.04 -7.68
N TYR A 106 -0.94 -16.82 -7.71
CA TYR A 106 0.10 -16.35 -6.80
C TYR A 106 -0.25 -14.94 -6.29
N PHE A 107 0.03 -14.68 -5.02
CA PHE A 107 0.02 -13.30 -4.51
C PHE A 107 1.45 -12.87 -4.20
N TYR A 108 1.78 -11.63 -4.56
CA TYR A 108 3.07 -11.04 -4.23
C TYR A 108 2.86 -10.02 -3.11
N PHE A 109 3.46 -10.24 -1.93
CA PHE A 109 3.29 -9.33 -0.78
C PHE A 109 3.96 -7.98 -1.01
N GLY A 110 5.18 -7.97 -1.56
CA GLY A 110 5.79 -6.78 -2.15
C GLY A 110 5.91 -5.54 -1.25
N ALA A 111 5.94 -5.67 0.08
CA ALA A 111 5.99 -4.53 1.00
C ALA A 111 7.37 -3.87 1.15
N ALA A 112 8.44 -4.54 0.70
CA ALA A 112 9.81 -4.21 1.09
C ALA A 112 10.72 -3.88 -0.10
N GLY A 113 10.38 -2.85 -0.86
CA GLY A 113 11.20 -2.35 -1.96
C GLY A 113 10.84 -0.91 -2.35
N ALA A 114 11.68 -0.31 -3.19
CA ALA A 114 11.34 0.96 -3.84
C ALA A 114 10.17 0.78 -4.82
N PRO A 115 9.26 1.76 -4.97
CA PRO A 115 8.06 1.62 -5.80
C PRO A 115 8.33 1.16 -7.24
N SER A 116 9.36 1.70 -7.88
CA SER A 116 9.70 1.32 -9.26
C SER A 116 10.18 -0.13 -9.39
N LEU A 117 10.85 -0.67 -8.36
CA LEU A 117 11.24 -2.07 -8.31
C LEU A 117 9.99 -2.95 -8.16
N LEU A 118 9.10 -2.61 -7.24
CA LEU A 118 7.83 -3.32 -7.03
C LEU A 118 6.96 -3.29 -8.30
N ALA A 119 6.92 -2.16 -8.99
CA ALA A 119 6.22 -1.98 -10.26
C ALA A 119 6.80 -2.85 -11.38
N ARG A 120 8.14 -2.99 -11.47
CA ARG A 120 8.79 -3.90 -12.45
C ARG A 120 8.48 -5.37 -12.12
N SER A 121 8.61 -5.76 -10.85
CA SER A 121 8.27 -7.11 -10.38
C SER A 121 6.81 -7.47 -10.63
N THR A 122 5.90 -6.52 -10.40
CA THR A 122 4.47 -6.68 -10.69
C THR A 122 4.22 -6.96 -12.17
N ARG A 123 4.87 -6.22 -13.08
CA ARG A 123 4.71 -6.45 -14.54
C ARG A 123 5.26 -7.80 -14.99
N ALA A 124 6.40 -8.23 -14.44
CA ALA A 124 7.00 -9.53 -14.74
C ALA A 124 6.09 -10.68 -14.27
N LEU A 125 5.65 -10.64 -13.01
CA LEU A 125 4.75 -11.64 -12.43
C LEU A 125 3.39 -11.70 -13.14
N ALA A 126 2.77 -10.54 -13.40
CA ALA A 126 1.48 -10.48 -14.08
C ALA A 126 1.55 -11.11 -15.48
N THR A 127 2.67 -10.92 -16.18
CA THR A 127 2.87 -11.53 -17.50
C THR A 127 3.01 -13.04 -17.39
N ALA A 128 3.94 -13.53 -16.57
CA ALA A 128 4.18 -14.97 -16.41
C ALA A 128 2.93 -15.72 -15.92
N LEU A 129 2.22 -15.19 -14.94
CA LEU A 129 1.03 -15.83 -14.37
C LEU A 129 -0.14 -15.85 -15.36
N ARG A 130 -0.35 -14.77 -16.11
CA ARG A 130 -1.38 -14.73 -17.15
C ARG A 130 -1.10 -15.72 -18.26
N ASP A 131 0.14 -15.82 -18.73
CA ASP A 131 0.52 -16.74 -19.79
C ASP A 131 0.36 -18.21 -19.35
N ALA A 132 0.47 -18.47 -18.04
CA ALA A 132 0.18 -19.77 -17.42
C ALA A 132 -1.31 -19.98 -17.03
N GLY A 133 -2.21 -19.03 -17.33
CA GLY A 133 -3.62 -19.12 -16.99
C GLY A 133 -3.93 -19.04 -15.49
N LYS A 134 -3.04 -18.43 -14.69
CA LYS A 134 -3.13 -18.34 -13.23
C LYS A 134 -3.52 -16.94 -12.77
N ALA A 135 -4.23 -16.85 -11.64
CA ALA A 135 -4.56 -15.57 -11.04
C ALA A 135 -3.31 -14.89 -10.45
N PHE A 136 -3.23 -13.58 -10.59
CA PHE A 136 -2.21 -12.77 -9.92
C PHE A 136 -2.87 -11.75 -8.99
N MET A 137 -2.50 -11.79 -7.71
CA MET A 137 -2.83 -10.76 -6.73
C MET A 137 -1.62 -9.83 -6.53
N ALA A 138 -1.66 -8.68 -7.21
CA ALA A 138 -0.58 -7.69 -7.20
C ALA A 138 -0.59 -6.86 -5.90
N PRO A 139 0.59 -6.51 -5.34
CA PRO A 139 0.68 -5.60 -4.23
C PRO A 139 0.55 -4.15 -4.71
N VAL A 140 -0.05 -3.34 -3.85
CA VAL A 140 0.11 -1.90 -3.87
C VAL A 140 0.33 -1.43 -2.44
N THR A 141 1.45 -0.75 -2.21
CA THR A 141 2.00 -0.50 -0.88
C THR A 141 2.16 1.00 -0.65
N PRO A 142 1.84 1.51 0.55
CA PRO A 142 2.13 2.89 0.91
C PRO A 142 3.59 2.97 1.38
N TYR A 143 3.87 3.71 2.44
CA TYR A 143 5.20 3.81 3.02
C TYR A 143 5.57 2.58 3.86
N TYR A 144 6.81 2.10 3.74
CA TYR A 144 7.37 1.07 4.62
C TYR A 144 8.45 1.66 5.52
N ARG A 145 8.30 1.44 6.83
CA ARG A 145 9.31 1.65 7.87
C ARG A 145 9.06 0.70 9.03
N GLY A 146 9.97 -0.26 9.22
CA GLY A 146 9.95 -1.17 10.37
C GLY A 146 10.17 -0.45 11.70
N LEU A 147 9.71 -1.01 12.82
CA LEU A 147 10.00 -0.45 14.15
C LEU A 147 11.50 -0.48 14.46
N PRO A 148 12.06 0.55 15.13
CA PRO A 148 13.47 0.57 15.54
C PRO A 148 13.90 -0.61 16.42
N GLN A 149 12.99 -1.15 17.23
CA GLN A 149 13.24 -2.30 18.11
C GLN A 149 12.96 -3.65 17.41
N GLY A 150 12.56 -3.65 16.14
CA GLY A 150 12.24 -4.84 15.38
C GLY A 150 13.43 -5.41 14.60
N THR A 151 13.30 -6.65 14.15
CA THR A 151 14.28 -7.33 13.28
C THR A 151 14.31 -6.78 11.85
N ASN A 152 13.25 -6.07 11.44
CA ASN A 152 13.08 -5.50 10.10
C ASN A 152 13.23 -3.97 10.07
N TYR A 153 14.14 -3.39 10.85
CA TYR A 153 14.33 -1.92 10.86
C TYR A 153 14.99 -1.40 9.57
N ARG A 154 14.17 -1.26 8.53
CA ARG A 154 14.51 -0.72 7.21
C ARG A 154 13.40 0.22 6.72
N ALA A 155 13.73 1.07 5.76
CA ALA A 155 12.76 1.93 5.09
C ALA A 155 13.05 2.06 3.59
N PHE A 156 12.03 2.44 2.83
CA PHE A 156 12.11 2.70 1.40
C PHE A 156 11.40 4.03 1.11
N GLU A 157 12.06 4.92 0.37
CA GLU A 157 11.45 6.19 -0.04
C GLU A 157 10.41 5.93 -1.14
N THR A 158 9.23 6.55 -1.01
CA THR A 158 8.08 6.34 -1.90
C THR A 158 7.60 7.60 -2.58
N ASP A 159 8.24 8.74 -2.32
CA ASP A 159 7.85 10.06 -2.82
C ASP A 159 6.37 10.38 -2.54
N GLY A 160 5.94 10.07 -1.31
CA GLY A 160 4.53 10.15 -0.90
C GLY A 160 3.67 9.15 -1.68
N PHE A 161 2.59 9.63 -2.30
CA PHE A 161 1.67 8.81 -3.10
C PHE A 161 2.14 8.56 -4.54
N ALA A 162 3.17 9.25 -5.03
CA ALA A 162 3.66 9.06 -6.39
C ALA A 162 4.15 7.62 -6.62
N GLY A 163 4.85 7.04 -5.64
CA GLY A 163 5.27 5.64 -5.65
C GLY A 163 4.09 4.67 -5.67
N MET A 164 3.15 4.80 -4.73
CA MET A 164 1.96 3.94 -4.68
C MET A 164 1.11 4.05 -5.97
N ALA A 165 1.06 5.23 -6.60
CA ALA A 165 0.42 5.43 -7.89
C ALA A 165 1.15 4.72 -9.05
N GLU A 166 2.48 4.62 -9.00
CA GLU A 166 3.25 3.81 -9.95
C GLU A 166 2.94 2.32 -9.81
N GLU A 167 2.84 1.82 -8.59
CA GLU A 167 2.45 0.43 -8.30
C GLU A 167 1.01 0.15 -8.77
N TRP A 168 0.06 1.06 -8.51
CA TRP A 168 -1.30 0.97 -9.04
C TRP A 168 -1.32 0.89 -10.57
N ARG A 169 -0.57 1.76 -11.26
CA ARG A 169 -0.47 1.72 -12.73
C ARG A 169 0.10 0.40 -13.19
N ALA A 170 1.17 -0.10 -12.57
CA ALA A 170 1.74 -1.39 -12.91
C ALA A 170 0.72 -2.53 -12.82
N ALA A 171 -0.07 -2.59 -11.75
CA ALA A 171 -1.12 -3.60 -11.60
C ALA A 171 -2.24 -3.47 -12.65
N ILE A 172 -2.69 -2.24 -12.95
CA ILE A 172 -3.74 -1.97 -13.95
C ILE A 172 -3.27 -2.28 -15.36
N GLU A 173 -2.13 -1.72 -15.77
CA GLU A 173 -1.57 -1.84 -17.13
C GLU A 173 -1.18 -3.27 -17.46
N SER A 174 -0.69 -4.03 -16.48
CA SER A 174 -0.33 -5.44 -16.63
C SER A 174 -1.53 -6.40 -16.50
N ARG A 175 -2.73 -5.86 -16.23
CA ARG A 175 -3.98 -6.61 -16.07
C ARG A 175 -3.90 -7.68 -14.98
N ALA A 176 -3.37 -7.32 -13.81
CA ALA A 176 -3.41 -8.18 -12.64
C ALA A 176 -4.85 -8.61 -12.34
N THR A 177 -5.05 -9.85 -11.87
CA THR A 177 -6.40 -10.39 -11.58
C THR A 177 -7.01 -9.69 -10.37
N TRP A 178 -6.21 -9.54 -9.32
CA TRP A 178 -6.58 -8.89 -8.07
C TRP A 178 -5.49 -7.90 -7.64
N VAL A 179 -5.85 -6.99 -6.76
CA VAL A 179 -4.90 -6.11 -6.06
C VAL A 179 -5.11 -6.26 -4.56
N GLN A 180 -4.01 -6.30 -3.82
CA GLN A 180 -3.99 -6.16 -2.38
C GLN A 180 -3.33 -4.83 -1.98
N ILE A 181 -4.00 -4.07 -1.12
CA ILE A 181 -3.36 -2.94 -0.45
C ILE A 181 -2.62 -3.50 0.77
N VAL A 182 -1.30 -3.45 0.73
CA VAL A 182 -0.44 -3.98 1.77
C VAL A 182 -0.06 -2.80 2.66
N THR A 183 -0.70 -2.57 3.80
CA THR A 183 -1.71 -3.39 4.51
C THR A 183 -2.85 -2.54 5.06
N TRP A 184 -3.90 -3.18 5.58
CA TRP A 184 -4.90 -2.47 6.37
C TRP A 184 -4.28 -1.90 7.66
N ASN A 185 -3.57 -2.70 8.46
CA ASN A 185 -3.20 -2.33 9.83
C ASN A 185 -1.86 -2.91 10.31
N ASP A 186 -0.86 -3.11 9.44
CA ASP A 186 0.50 -3.42 9.89
C ASP A 186 1.20 -2.16 10.41
N TRP A 187 0.96 -1.88 11.69
CA TRP A 187 1.55 -0.76 12.42
C TRP A 187 3.05 -0.94 12.66
N ALA A 188 3.58 -2.18 12.63
CA ALA A 188 4.98 -2.45 12.90
C ALA A 188 5.87 -2.09 11.69
N GLU A 189 5.33 -2.21 10.49
CA GLU A 189 6.04 -1.91 9.24
C GLU A 189 5.60 -0.61 8.58
N SER A 190 4.70 0.13 9.22
CA SER A 190 4.12 1.39 8.74
C SER A 190 3.33 1.29 7.43
N THR A 191 3.08 0.09 6.93
CA THR A 191 2.36 -0.10 5.65
C THR A 191 0.84 0.06 5.79
N TYR A 192 0.33 0.32 6.99
CA TYR A 192 -1.09 0.49 7.25
C TYR A 192 -1.72 1.65 6.46
N VAL A 193 -3.00 1.50 6.14
CA VAL A 193 -3.86 2.57 5.61
C VAL A 193 -5.16 2.76 6.41
N ALA A 194 -5.37 1.94 7.46
CA ALA A 194 -6.53 2.05 8.34
C ALA A 194 -6.56 3.43 9.02
N PRO A 195 -7.75 4.06 9.14
CA PRO A 195 -7.89 5.29 9.89
C PRO A 195 -7.48 5.11 11.36
N THR A 196 -6.65 6.04 11.86
CA THR A 196 -6.11 6.04 13.22
C THR A 196 -6.93 6.90 14.19
N GLY A 197 -7.95 7.62 13.69
CA GLY A 197 -8.82 8.51 14.47
C GLY A 197 -8.31 9.94 14.63
N GLY A 198 -7.11 10.26 14.13
CA GLY A 198 -6.55 11.61 14.18
C GLY A 198 -5.22 11.71 13.43
N ALA A 199 -4.65 12.92 13.36
CA ALA A 199 -3.39 13.14 12.66
C ALA A 199 -2.21 12.38 13.30
N ARG A 200 -2.23 12.23 14.63
CA ARG A 200 -1.32 11.41 15.42
C ARG A 200 -2.09 10.74 16.55
N GLN A 201 -1.84 9.46 16.79
CA GLN A 201 -2.38 8.69 17.91
C GLN A 201 -1.22 8.19 18.78
N ALA A 202 -1.31 8.36 20.10
CA ALA A 202 -0.22 8.01 21.01
C ALA A 202 0.10 6.51 21.03
N ALA A 203 -0.92 5.67 20.88
CA ALA A 203 -0.79 4.23 20.71
C ALA A 203 -2.04 3.66 20.01
N VAL A 204 -1.84 2.63 19.18
CA VAL A 204 -2.92 1.81 18.61
C VAL A 204 -2.73 0.37 19.08
N TYR A 205 -3.77 -0.24 19.68
CA TYR A 205 -3.76 -1.59 20.25
C TYR A 205 -2.75 -1.90 21.38
N HIS A 206 -1.47 -1.53 21.23
CA HIS A 206 -0.41 -1.81 22.18
C HIS A 206 0.66 -0.70 22.16
N ALA A 207 1.22 -0.36 23.32
CA ALA A 207 2.21 0.72 23.46
C ALA A 207 3.50 0.49 22.64
N ARG A 208 3.82 -0.77 22.31
CA ARG A 208 5.02 -1.15 21.52
C ARG A 208 5.14 -0.46 20.17
N PHE A 209 4.02 -0.06 19.57
CA PHE A 209 4.03 0.58 18.25
C PHE A 209 4.39 2.08 18.35
N GLY A 210 4.34 2.65 19.56
CA GLY A 210 4.57 4.07 19.79
C GLY A 210 3.54 4.96 19.09
N PRO A 211 3.87 6.25 18.92
CA PRO A 211 3.02 7.20 18.22
C PRO A 211 2.85 6.83 16.74
N ILE A 212 1.60 6.70 16.32
CA ILE A 212 1.20 6.38 14.94
C ILE A 212 0.70 7.64 14.26
N LEU A 213 1.19 7.88 13.04
CA LEU A 213 0.81 9.01 12.20
C LEU A 213 -0.35 8.61 11.28
N SER A 214 -1.14 9.56 10.81
CA SER A 214 -2.18 9.22 9.82
C SER A 214 -1.55 8.82 8.49
N HIS A 215 -1.96 7.66 7.95
CA HIS A 215 -1.67 7.22 6.58
C HIS A 215 -2.93 7.29 5.67
N GLU A 216 -3.99 7.97 6.12
CA GLU A 216 -5.29 8.00 5.43
C GLU A 216 -5.22 8.62 4.03
N GLY A 217 -4.25 9.50 3.77
CA GLY A 217 -4.01 10.08 2.46
C GLY A 217 -3.75 9.02 1.38
N TYR A 218 -3.05 7.93 1.73
CA TYR A 218 -2.78 6.81 0.81
C TYR A 218 -4.07 6.09 0.38
N LEU A 219 -4.95 5.78 1.33
CA LEU A 219 -6.22 5.10 1.03
C LEU A 219 -7.16 5.98 0.21
N ARG A 220 -7.23 7.28 0.54
CA ARG A 220 -8.12 8.22 -0.14
C ARG A 220 -7.66 8.49 -1.57
N ALA A 221 -6.38 8.77 -1.77
CA ALA A 221 -5.83 8.97 -3.11
C ALA A 221 -5.94 7.69 -3.98
N SER A 222 -5.86 6.51 -3.36
CA SER A 222 -6.07 5.21 -4.04
C SER A 222 -7.49 5.04 -4.61
N ARG A 223 -8.51 5.81 -4.17
CA ARG A 223 -9.89 5.66 -4.67
C ARG A 223 -9.99 5.82 -6.18
N HIS A 224 -9.24 6.75 -6.76
CA HIS A 224 -9.19 6.94 -8.22
C HIS A 224 -8.69 5.67 -8.92
N TYR A 225 -7.59 5.10 -8.45
CA TYR A 225 -6.96 3.91 -9.03
C TYR A 225 -7.75 2.63 -8.77
N ILE A 226 -8.40 2.51 -7.61
CA ILE A 226 -9.33 1.40 -7.32
C ILE A 226 -10.49 1.42 -8.33
N ARG A 227 -11.06 2.59 -8.61
CA ARG A 227 -12.13 2.72 -9.61
C ARG A 227 -11.61 2.44 -11.01
N TRP A 228 -10.42 2.92 -11.36
CA TRP A 228 -9.79 2.57 -12.64
C TRP A 228 -9.62 1.05 -12.77
N PHE A 229 -8.98 0.39 -11.81
CA PHE A 229 -8.77 -1.05 -11.81
C PHE A 229 -10.08 -1.83 -11.99
N LYS A 230 -11.13 -1.46 -11.24
CA LYS A 230 -12.43 -2.14 -11.32
C LYS A 230 -13.21 -1.90 -12.62
N THR A 231 -13.00 -0.77 -13.28
CA THR A 231 -13.77 -0.40 -14.49
C THR A 231 -12.99 -0.60 -15.79
N GLY A 232 -11.67 -0.82 -15.71
CA GLY A 232 -10.78 -0.97 -16.86
C GLY A 232 -10.37 0.35 -17.53
N SER A 233 -10.90 1.49 -17.10
CA SER A 233 -10.60 2.81 -17.68
C SER A 233 -10.41 3.88 -16.61
N PRO A 234 -9.52 4.87 -16.81
CA PRO A 234 -9.30 5.92 -15.82
C PRO A 234 -10.57 6.76 -15.63
N PRO A 235 -11.11 6.88 -14.41
CA PRO A 235 -12.30 7.68 -14.17
C PRO A 235 -11.98 9.18 -14.30
N PRO A 236 -12.95 10.02 -14.70
CA PRO A 236 -12.74 11.46 -14.73
C PRO A 236 -12.49 12.01 -13.33
N VAL A 237 -11.62 13.02 -13.23
CA VAL A 237 -11.44 13.81 -12.00
C VAL A 237 -12.49 14.91 -11.99
N LEU A 238 -13.44 14.83 -11.06
CA LEU A 238 -14.61 15.72 -10.99
C LEU A 238 -14.54 16.74 -9.84
N HIS A 239 -13.60 16.55 -8.91
CA HIS A 239 -13.44 17.38 -7.73
C HIS A 239 -11.98 17.68 -7.53
N ASP A 240 -11.71 18.87 -6.98
CA ASP A 240 -10.36 19.22 -6.56
C ASP A 240 -10.08 18.52 -5.22
N GLU A 241 -9.08 17.64 -5.21
CA GLU A 241 -8.60 16.97 -4.00
C GLU A 241 -7.09 17.16 -3.86
N LEU A 242 -6.64 17.25 -2.62
CA LEU A 242 -5.26 17.46 -2.23
C LEU A 242 -4.88 16.39 -1.21
N PHE A 243 -3.73 15.76 -1.42
CA PHE A 243 -3.11 14.82 -0.49
C PHE A 243 -1.65 15.23 -0.29
N TYR A 244 -1.18 15.23 0.95
CA TYR A 244 0.19 15.62 1.28
C TYR A 244 0.84 14.62 2.21
N PHE A 245 2.14 14.42 2.04
CA PHE A 245 2.94 13.40 2.70
C PHE A 245 4.27 14.01 3.10
N TYR A 246 4.64 13.93 4.38
CA TYR A 246 5.92 14.47 4.86
C TYR A 246 6.34 13.82 6.17
N ARG A 247 7.65 13.90 6.46
CA ARG A 247 8.20 13.55 7.78
C ARG A 247 8.09 14.75 8.70
N LEU A 248 7.85 14.49 9.98
CA LEU A 248 7.69 15.55 10.98
C LEU A 248 9.03 16.12 11.48
N PHE A 249 10.15 15.63 10.93
CA PHE A 249 11.49 16.14 11.17
C PHE A 249 12.45 15.63 10.09
N PRO A 250 13.60 16.31 9.88
CA PRO A 250 14.57 15.89 8.88
C PRO A 250 15.18 14.52 9.20
N ALA A 251 15.31 13.66 8.19
CA ALA A 251 15.90 12.34 8.31
C ALA A 251 17.37 12.41 8.79
N ALA A 252 18.12 13.41 8.33
CA ALA A 252 19.52 13.61 8.71
C ALA A 252 19.70 13.98 10.19
N SER A 253 18.67 14.52 10.85
CA SER A 253 18.76 15.01 12.22
C SER A 253 18.58 13.92 13.28
N ALA A 254 18.18 12.71 12.90
CA ALA A 254 17.85 11.64 13.84
C ALA A 254 18.98 10.63 14.03
N CYS A 255 19.16 10.18 15.28
CA CYS A 255 20.07 9.10 15.62
C CYS A 255 19.48 7.73 15.28
N ALA A 256 20.34 6.80 14.87
CA ALA A 256 19.99 5.42 14.51
C ALA A 256 18.96 5.33 13.36
N PRO A 257 19.36 5.70 12.12
CA PRO A 257 18.50 5.56 10.96
C PRO A 257 18.16 4.10 10.66
N PRO A 258 16.99 3.84 10.05
CA PRO A 258 16.69 2.52 9.50
C PRO A 258 17.72 2.19 8.42
N ARG A 259 17.95 0.89 8.18
CA ARG A 259 18.69 0.46 7.00
C ARG A 259 17.94 0.93 5.75
N MET A 260 18.68 1.43 4.76
CA MET A 260 18.14 1.86 3.47
C MET A 260 18.66 0.91 2.38
N PRO A 261 17.96 -0.20 2.08
CA PRO A 261 18.46 -1.17 1.11
C PRO A 261 18.44 -0.62 -0.32
N GLN A 262 17.60 0.39 -0.59
CA GLN A 262 17.58 1.15 -1.84
C GLN A 262 17.41 2.64 -1.55
N GLY A 263 18.25 3.47 -2.18
CA GLY A 263 18.15 4.92 -2.14
C GLY A 263 18.44 5.54 -0.77
N THR A 264 17.90 6.74 -0.56
CA THR A 264 18.00 7.51 0.69
C THR A 264 16.63 8.10 1.02
N LEU A 265 16.41 8.45 2.29
CA LEU A 265 15.22 9.19 2.70
C LEU A 265 15.34 10.66 2.25
N LEU A 266 14.22 11.24 1.84
CA LEU A 266 14.16 12.62 1.37
C LEU A 266 13.41 13.52 2.34
N ASP A 267 13.97 14.70 2.61
CA ASP A 267 13.34 15.71 3.46
C ASP A 267 12.50 16.67 2.61
N ARG A 268 11.35 16.17 2.16
CA ARG A 268 10.44 16.88 1.27
C ARG A 268 9.00 16.76 1.74
N ILE A 269 8.17 17.70 1.31
CA ILE A 269 6.72 17.56 1.32
C ILE A 269 6.31 17.12 -0.07
N PHE A 270 5.75 15.92 -0.16
CA PHE A 270 5.18 15.36 -1.39
C PHE A 270 3.69 15.66 -1.43
N VAL A 271 3.20 16.08 -2.58
CA VAL A 271 1.81 16.50 -2.79
C VAL A 271 1.26 15.80 -4.02
N CYS A 272 0.14 15.11 -3.86
CA CYS A 272 -0.70 14.62 -4.94
C CYS A 272 -1.93 15.53 -5.04
N VAL A 273 -2.18 16.08 -6.23
CA VAL A 273 -3.34 16.92 -6.50
C VAL A 273 -4.18 16.29 -7.59
N LEU A 274 -5.47 16.15 -7.34
CA LEU A 274 -6.49 15.83 -8.32
C LEU A 274 -7.21 17.14 -8.64
N LEU A 275 -7.21 17.57 -9.90
CA LEU A 275 -7.85 18.81 -10.33
C LEU A 275 -8.91 18.54 -11.40
N ALA A 276 -10.12 19.07 -11.20
CA ALA A 276 -11.17 19.02 -12.23
C ALA A 276 -10.83 19.93 -13.43
N HIS A 277 -10.18 21.07 -13.14
CA HIS A 277 -9.71 22.04 -14.13
C HIS A 277 -8.33 22.56 -13.73
N PRO A 278 -7.51 23.07 -14.68
CA PRO A 278 -6.21 23.63 -14.36
C PRO A 278 -6.28 24.65 -13.21
N ALA A 279 -5.30 24.62 -12.33
CA ALA A 279 -5.22 25.49 -11.16
C ALA A 279 -3.77 25.63 -10.68
N GLN A 280 -3.53 26.60 -9.80
CA GLN A 280 -2.25 26.80 -9.16
C GLN A 280 -2.27 26.19 -7.76
N LEU A 281 -1.39 25.23 -7.50
CA LEU A 281 -1.04 24.83 -6.14
C LEU A 281 -0.07 25.86 -5.56
N THR A 282 -0.30 26.25 -4.32
CA THR A 282 0.68 27.00 -3.52
C THR A 282 0.96 26.25 -2.23
N VAL A 283 2.24 26.01 -1.94
CA VAL A 283 2.71 25.44 -0.67
C VAL A 283 3.46 26.54 0.09
N ARG A 284 2.94 26.92 1.26
CA ARG A 284 3.53 27.93 2.14
C ARG A 284 4.15 27.28 3.37
N GLN A 285 5.39 27.64 3.65
CA GLN A 285 6.17 27.18 4.79
C GLN A 285 7.09 28.29 5.25
N ASP A 286 7.12 28.60 6.55
CA ASP A 286 8.06 29.57 7.14
C ASP A 286 8.18 30.89 6.35
N GLY A 287 7.03 31.49 6.00
CA GLY A 287 6.96 32.72 5.20
C GLY A 287 7.29 32.56 3.70
N ARG A 288 7.86 31.44 3.26
CA ARG A 288 8.12 31.10 1.85
C ARG A 288 6.87 30.55 1.17
N ALA A 289 6.77 30.74 -0.13
CA ALA A 289 5.70 30.20 -0.97
C ALA A 289 6.28 29.58 -2.24
N ASP A 290 6.01 28.30 -2.49
CA ASP A 290 6.24 27.63 -3.77
C ASP A 290 4.92 27.59 -4.54
N HIS A 291 4.99 27.91 -5.83
CA HIS A 291 3.83 28.05 -6.71
C HIS A 291 3.97 27.11 -7.92
N ARG A 292 2.98 26.24 -8.16
CA ARG A 292 2.96 25.29 -9.28
C ARG A 292 1.67 25.43 -10.07
N LEU A 293 1.79 25.75 -11.36
CA LEU A 293 0.66 25.64 -12.30
C LEU A 293 0.49 24.17 -12.69
N LEU A 294 -0.69 23.62 -12.46
CA LEU A 294 -1.00 22.22 -12.68
C LEU A 294 -2.16 22.07 -13.68
N PRO A 295 -2.09 21.09 -14.58
CA PRO A 295 -3.19 20.79 -15.50
C PRO A 295 -4.37 20.14 -14.76
N ALA A 296 -5.50 19.98 -15.44
CA ALA A 296 -6.54 19.06 -14.98
C ALA A 296 -6.02 17.62 -14.93
N GLY A 297 -6.59 16.79 -14.06
CA GLY A 297 -6.16 15.42 -13.82
C GLY A 297 -5.33 15.28 -12.55
N ILE A 298 -4.44 14.29 -12.53
CA ILE A 298 -3.60 13.97 -11.38
C ILE A 298 -2.20 14.55 -11.61
N SER A 299 -1.68 15.27 -10.63
CA SER A 299 -0.31 15.79 -10.61
C SER A 299 0.40 15.41 -9.32
N PHE A 300 1.68 15.08 -9.43
CA PHE A 300 2.58 14.84 -8.30
C PHE A 300 3.62 15.95 -8.29
N VAL A 301 3.78 16.62 -7.15
CA VAL A 301 4.82 17.62 -6.95
C VAL A 301 5.43 17.48 -5.58
N ASP A 302 6.59 18.10 -5.40
CA ASP A 302 7.32 18.07 -4.16
C ASP A 302 8.07 19.39 -3.93
N VAL A 303 8.19 19.76 -2.66
CA VAL A 303 8.94 20.94 -2.21
C VAL A 303 9.85 20.58 -1.05
N PRO A 304 10.96 21.31 -0.82
CA PRO A 304 11.79 21.11 0.37
C PRO A 304 10.97 21.19 1.66
N SER A 305 11.22 20.28 2.61
CA SER A 305 10.60 20.34 3.93
C SER A 305 11.31 21.38 4.80
N LEU A 306 10.55 22.29 5.39
CA LEU A 306 11.01 23.34 6.29
C LEU A 306 10.24 23.24 7.62
N PRO A 307 10.88 23.54 8.77
CA PRO A 307 10.20 23.59 10.06
C PRO A 307 8.96 24.52 10.06
N GLY A 308 7.99 24.19 10.90
CA GLY A 308 6.72 24.90 11.00
C GLY A 308 5.55 24.14 10.36
N GLN A 309 4.39 24.77 10.33
CA GLN A 309 3.17 24.16 9.83
C GLN A 309 2.98 24.50 8.34
N PRO A 310 3.02 23.51 7.42
CA PRO A 310 2.81 23.78 6.01
C PRO A 310 1.33 24.14 5.75
N ARG A 311 1.10 25.08 4.82
CA ARG A 311 -0.23 25.41 4.31
C ARG A 311 -0.28 25.21 2.81
N PHE A 312 -1.36 24.60 2.35
CA PHE A 312 -1.58 24.22 0.97
C PHE A 312 -2.85 24.91 0.48
N THR A 313 -2.75 25.60 -0.66
CA THR A 313 -3.92 26.23 -1.29
C THR A 313 -3.98 25.90 -2.77
N ILE A 314 -5.17 25.59 -3.27
CA ILE A 314 -5.45 25.57 -4.70
C ILE A 314 -6.13 26.88 -5.08
N VAL A 315 -5.55 27.58 -6.06
CA VAL A 315 -6.02 28.88 -6.55
C VAL A 315 -6.41 28.74 -8.02
N ARG A 316 -7.63 29.18 -8.36
CA ARG A 316 -8.14 29.21 -9.73
C ARG A 316 -8.77 30.57 -9.98
N ASN A 317 -8.36 31.24 -11.07
CA ASN A 317 -8.85 32.58 -11.45
C ASN A 317 -8.75 33.60 -10.29
N GLY A 318 -7.63 33.58 -9.57
CA GLY A 318 -7.38 34.48 -8.43
C GLY A 318 -8.18 34.18 -7.16
N ARG A 319 -8.99 33.11 -7.12
CA ARG A 319 -9.77 32.69 -5.95
C ARG A 319 -9.22 31.39 -5.36
N ILE A 320 -9.17 31.32 -4.03
CA ILE A 320 -8.84 30.08 -3.32
C ILE A 320 -10.05 29.15 -3.41
N VAL A 321 -9.86 27.97 -3.99
CA VAL A 321 -10.91 26.93 -4.14
C VAL A 321 -10.73 25.77 -3.15
N LEU A 322 -9.53 25.64 -2.58
CA LEU A 322 -9.20 24.71 -1.50
C LEU A 322 -8.11 25.35 -0.63
N ASP A 323 -8.27 25.29 0.69
CA ASP A 323 -7.32 25.82 1.68
C ASP A 323 -7.15 24.82 2.83
N ARG A 324 -5.91 24.37 3.06
CA ARG A 324 -5.60 23.41 4.11
C ARG A 324 -4.29 23.74 4.80
N THR A 325 -4.35 23.95 6.11
CA THR A 325 -3.16 23.91 6.97
C THR A 325 -2.93 22.47 7.42
N GLY A 326 -1.71 21.95 7.26
CA GLY A 326 -1.34 20.60 7.68
C GLY A 326 -1.46 20.43 9.20
N GLU A 327 -1.98 19.29 9.66
CA GLU A 327 -2.43 19.10 11.04
C GLU A 327 -1.27 18.99 12.04
N LEU A 328 -0.10 18.58 11.55
CA LEU A 328 1.11 18.44 12.34
C LEU A 328 2.21 19.33 11.79
N ALA A 329 2.85 20.10 12.68
CA ALA A 329 4.02 20.89 12.32
C ALA A 329 5.23 19.98 12.07
N ILE A 330 6.08 20.40 11.13
CA ILE A 330 7.43 19.87 10.98
C ILE A 330 8.30 20.51 12.06
N THR A 331 9.04 19.69 12.79
CA THR A 331 9.83 20.09 13.95
C THR A 331 11.31 19.77 13.72
N GLU A 332 12.19 20.45 14.45
CA GLU A 332 13.63 20.15 14.43
C GLU A 332 14.04 19.15 15.51
N ARG A 333 13.23 18.97 16.56
CA ARG A 333 13.64 18.27 17.81
C ARG A 333 12.62 17.27 18.37
N ASP A 334 11.52 16.97 17.68
CA ASP A 334 10.59 15.90 18.07
C ASP A 334 10.86 14.62 17.25
N PHE A 335 11.59 13.69 17.84
CA PHE A 335 11.91 12.40 17.21
C PHE A 335 10.87 11.30 17.48
N SER A 336 9.69 11.62 18.03
CA SER A 336 8.74 10.61 18.52
C SER A 336 8.21 9.66 17.44
N SER A 337 8.18 10.07 16.17
CA SER A 337 7.67 9.28 15.04
C SER A 337 8.75 8.70 14.11
N ARG A 338 10.04 8.79 14.47
CA ARG A 338 11.25 8.23 13.78
C ARG A 338 11.03 7.78 12.35
N TYR A 339 11.36 8.67 11.41
CA TYR A 339 11.36 8.43 9.97
C TYR A 339 9.97 8.11 9.36
N GLY A 340 8.91 8.07 10.17
CA GLY A 340 7.55 7.82 9.72
C GLY A 340 7.03 8.95 8.83
N TYR A 341 6.23 8.58 7.82
CA TYR A 341 5.42 9.54 7.11
C TYR A 341 4.15 9.90 7.87
N TYR A 342 3.84 11.18 7.82
CA TYR A 342 2.50 11.67 8.06
C TYR A 342 1.85 11.94 6.71
N SER A 343 0.56 11.59 6.59
CA SER A 343 -0.27 11.96 5.46
C SER A 343 -1.54 12.68 5.93
N GLY A 344 -1.92 13.70 5.17
CA GLY A 344 -3.20 14.38 5.32
C GLY A 344 -3.85 14.62 3.97
N TRP A 345 -5.07 15.13 4.01
CA TRP A 345 -5.87 15.32 2.82
C TRP A 345 -6.89 16.45 2.98
N ALA A 346 -7.35 16.98 1.86
CA ALA A 346 -8.46 17.92 1.79
C ALA A 346 -9.20 17.76 0.45
N SER A 347 -10.49 18.06 0.45
CA SER A 347 -11.33 18.03 -0.75
C SER A 347 -12.08 19.36 -0.86
N GLY A 348 -12.07 19.96 -2.05
CA GLY A 348 -12.85 21.15 -2.35
C GLY A 348 -14.34 20.82 -2.50
N ALA A 349 -15.18 21.86 -2.48
CA ALA A 349 -16.58 21.70 -2.86
C ALA A 349 -16.68 21.28 -4.34
N PRO A 350 -17.76 20.58 -4.77
CA PRO A 350 -17.98 20.28 -6.18
C PRO A 350 -17.89 21.54 -7.03
N SER A 351 -17.08 21.51 -8.10
CA SER A 351 -17.10 22.57 -9.10
C SER A 351 -18.47 22.57 -9.77
N ARG A 352 -19.21 23.68 -9.64
CA ARG A 352 -20.47 23.91 -10.36
C ARG A 352 -20.20 24.33 -11.80
#